data_AF-A0A7Z9QV63-F1
#
_entry.id   AF-A0A7Z9QV63-F1
#
_cell.length_a   1.000
_cell.length_b   1.000
_cell.length_c   1.000
_cell.angle_alpha   90.00
_cell.angle_beta   90.00
_cell.angle_gamma   90.00
#
_symmetry.space_group_name_H-M   'P 1'
#
loop_
_entity.id
_entity.type
_entity.pdbx_description
1 polymer ?
#
loop_
_entity_poly.entity_id
_entity_poly.type
_entity_poly.pdbx_seq_one_letter_code
_entity_poly.pdbx_strand_id
1 'polypeptide(L)'
;MSEYLTIARDHLDRQLRTLDDRLAEAEEDGSNSFGVLLGETSELMALAVLPATEVEPKPIPDNYRLRTSAFINRQRTTVRIRRGKLSMTAVGRNDFTNLMAVRYGDAIIDGMRIMYNYYGMHGAGDENLPEEDDEIVFAGSFTEYIDGPTPERRIDHKPELHYRLGISEIDGGLALSFKVQARHKVSIQLEFAVRPEGCLEIGGQTLPLLDGERHYLNGAARVVSGTDALEFDGDLIVQHRELAGGNFTKKPRMTSLIVAPRTPYAGVITIRGREA
;
A
#
# COMPACT_ATOMS: atom_id res chain seq x y z
N MET A 1 11.01 11.51 -25.72
CA MET A 1 9.76 10.93 -26.27
C MET A 1 10.01 9.64 -27.07
N SER A 2 11.13 9.52 -27.80
CA SER A 2 11.50 8.31 -28.58
C SER A 2 11.79 7.05 -27.73
N GLU A 3 12.40 7.21 -26.55
CA GLU A 3 12.95 6.09 -25.78
C GLU A 3 11.90 5.18 -25.11
N TYR A 4 10.77 5.76 -24.65
CA TYR A 4 9.69 5.00 -24.00
C TYR A 4 8.93 4.11 -24.96
N LEU A 5 8.75 4.55 -26.22
CA LEU A 5 8.12 3.75 -27.27
C LEU A 5 9.00 2.57 -27.68
N THR A 6 10.32 2.76 -27.69
CA THR A 6 11.29 1.68 -27.96
C THR A 6 11.25 0.62 -26.84
N ILE A 7 11.20 1.04 -25.58
CA ILE A 7 11.13 0.10 -24.43
C ILE A 7 9.83 -0.70 -24.43
N ALA A 8 8.69 -0.06 -24.74
CA ALA A 8 7.40 -0.75 -24.82
C ALA A 8 7.37 -1.77 -25.97
N ARG A 9 7.97 -1.42 -27.12
CA ARG A 9 8.08 -2.32 -28.27
C ARG A 9 9.02 -3.50 -27.99
N ASP A 10 10.17 -3.26 -27.40
CA ASP A 10 11.10 -4.33 -27.00
C ASP A 10 10.50 -5.27 -25.96
N HIS A 11 9.63 -4.75 -25.08
CA HIS A 11 8.89 -5.57 -24.11
C HIS A 11 7.86 -6.47 -24.80
N LEU A 12 7.09 -5.93 -25.76
CA LEU A 12 6.13 -6.68 -26.58
C LEU A 12 6.82 -7.74 -27.44
N ASP A 13 7.92 -7.40 -28.11
CA ASP A 13 8.69 -8.33 -28.94
C ASP A 13 9.36 -9.45 -28.11
N ARG A 14 9.62 -9.20 -26.82
CA ARG A 14 10.10 -10.24 -25.89
C ARG A 14 8.96 -11.13 -25.43
N GLN A 15 7.78 -10.58 -25.16
CA GLN A 15 6.59 -11.38 -24.80
C GLN A 15 6.12 -12.26 -25.96
N LEU A 16 6.16 -11.77 -27.20
CA LEU A 16 5.81 -12.55 -28.39
C LEU A 16 6.75 -13.74 -28.60
N ARG A 17 8.07 -13.54 -28.47
CA ARG A 17 9.04 -14.64 -28.55
C ARG A 17 8.85 -15.70 -27.45
N THR A 18 8.55 -15.26 -26.24
CA THR A 18 8.24 -16.17 -25.12
C THR A 18 6.96 -16.97 -25.36
N LEU A 19 6.04 -16.44 -26.17
CA LEU A 19 4.82 -17.13 -26.58
C LEU A 19 5.09 -18.17 -27.67
N ASP A 20 5.91 -17.84 -28.67
CA ASP A 20 6.31 -18.79 -29.73
C ASP A 20 7.07 -19.99 -29.15
N ASP A 21 8.01 -19.75 -28.22
CA ASP A 21 8.78 -20.82 -27.55
C ASP A 21 7.86 -21.75 -26.73
N ARG A 22 6.86 -21.18 -26.04
CA ARG A 22 5.88 -21.95 -25.26
C ARG A 22 4.85 -22.66 -26.14
N LEU A 23 4.60 -22.17 -27.35
CA LEU A 23 3.76 -22.84 -28.35
C LEU A 23 4.47 -24.09 -28.87
N ALA A 24 5.77 -23.99 -29.15
CA ALA A 24 6.60 -25.11 -29.59
C ALA A 24 6.70 -26.21 -28.51
N GLU A 25 6.88 -25.84 -27.23
CA GLU A 25 6.83 -26.80 -26.11
C GLU A 25 5.46 -27.48 -25.96
N ALA A 26 4.36 -26.74 -26.17
CA ALA A 26 3.01 -27.27 -26.06
C ALA A 26 2.62 -28.24 -27.20
N GLU A 27 3.19 -28.06 -28.40
CA GLU A 27 3.05 -28.99 -29.52
C GLU A 27 3.79 -30.32 -29.28
N GLU A 28 4.89 -30.30 -28.53
CA GLU A 28 5.71 -31.49 -28.22
C GLU A 28 5.10 -32.35 -27.10
N ASP A 29 4.50 -31.72 -26.08
CA ASP A 29 3.96 -32.39 -24.87
C ASP A 29 2.51 -32.88 -25.00
N GLY A 30 1.82 -32.60 -26.11
CA GLY A 30 0.50 -33.16 -26.44
C GLY A 30 -0.59 -32.94 -25.37
N SER A 31 -0.48 -31.90 -24.54
CA SER A 31 -1.35 -31.70 -23.37
C SER A 31 -2.42 -30.61 -23.58
N ASN A 32 -3.50 -30.69 -22.79
CA ASN A 32 -4.62 -29.75 -22.72
C ASN A 32 -4.25 -28.29 -22.32
N SER A 33 -2.97 -27.90 -22.34
CA SER A 33 -2.48 -26.53 -22.11
C SER A 33 -2.87 -25.55 -23.21
N PHE A 34 -3.20 -26.04 -24.41
CA PHE A 34 -3.59 -25.22 -25.57
C PHE A 34 -4.86 -24.39 -25.35
N GLY A 35 -5.84 -24.91 -24.60
CA GLY A 35 -7.10 -24.20 -24.33
C GLY A 35 -6.94 -23.00 -23.38
N VAL A 36 -5.99 -23.07 -22.46
CA VAL A 36 -5.66 -21.96 -21.53
C VAL A 36 -4.82 -20.89 -22.24
N LEU A 37 -3.88 -21.33 -23.09
CA LEU A 37 -3.07 -20.44 -23.94
C LEU A 37 -3.91 -19.68 -24.97
N LEU A 38 -4.91 -20.31 -25.60
CA LEU A 38 -5.82 -19.64 -26.54
C LEU A 38 -6.72 -18.60 -25.85
N GLY A 39 -7.13 -18.83 -24.60
CA GLY A 39 -7.88 -17.85 -23.80
C GLY A 39 -7.04 -16.61 -23.46
N GLU A 40 -5.80 -16.81 -23.00
CA GLU A 40 -4.89 -15.70 -22.65
C GLU A 40 -4.40 -14.93 -23.90
N THR A 41 -4.20 -15.62 -25.04
CA THR A 41 -3.76 -14.97 -26.30
C THR A 41 -4.87 -14.23 -27.03
N SER A 42 -6.12 -14.72 -26.98
CA SER A 42 -7.24 -14.01 -27.61
C SER A 42 -7.60 -12.70 -26.90
N GLU A 43 -7.43 -12.63 -25.57
CA GLU A 43 -7.57 -11.38 -24.81
C GLU A 43 -6.41 -10.40 -25.03
N LEU A 44 -5.17 -10.90 -25.13
CA LEU A 44 -4.01 -10.07 -25.50
C LEU A 44 -4.12 -9.51 -26.92
N MET A 45 -4.62 -10.28 -27.87
CA MET A 45 -4.90 -9.79 -29.23
C MET A 45 -6.08 -8.80 -29.25
N ALA A 46 -7.12 -8.99 -28.43
CA ALA A 46 -8.20 -8.01 -28.29
C ALA A 46 -7.70 -6.66 -27.74
N LEU A 47 -6.71 -6.67 -26.84
CA LEU A 47 -6.02 -5.47 -26.35
C LEU A 47 -5.06 -4.85 -27.38
N ALA A 48 -4.42 -5.66 -28.22
CA ALA A 48 -3.52 -5.19 -29.27
C ALA A 48 -4.26 -4.56 -30.47
N VAL A 49 -5.56 -4.82 -30.63
CA VAL A 49 -6.41 -4.30 -31.71
C VAL A 49 -7.25 -3.09 -31.28
N LEU A 50 -7.28 -2.74 -29.98
CA LEU A 50 -7.79 -1.44 -29.58
C LEU A 50 -6.81 -0.39 -30.10
N PRO A 51 -7.22 0.52 -31.02
CA PRO A 51 -6.37 1.66 -31.32
C PRO A 51 -6.07 2.32 -29.97
N ALA A 52 -4.80 2.58 -29.71
CA ALA A 52 -4.40 3.48 -28.64
C ALA A 52 -4.96 4.86 -29.01
N THR A 53 -6.26 5.05 -28.83
CA THR A 53 -6.86 6.37 -28.74
C THR A 53 -6.16 7.00 -27.56
N GLU A 54 -5.33 7.98 -27.82
CA GLU A 54 -4.85 8.94 -26.83
C GLU A 54 -6.09 9.53 -26.16
N VAL A 55 -6.57 8.86 -25.12
CA VAL A 55 -7.59 9.42 -24.26
C VAL A 55 -6.84 10.48 -23.47
N GLU A 56 -7.00 11.74 -23.85
CA GLU A 56 -6.50 12.85 -23.05
C GLU A 56 -6.93 12.61 -21.60
N PRO A 57 -5.99 12.59 -20.63
CA PRO A 57 -6.33 12.32 -19.24
C PRO A 57 -7.28 13.41 -18.75
N LYS A 58 -8.58 13.08 -18.69
CA LYS A 58 -9.58 13.99 -18.16
C LYS A 58 -9.24 14.30 -16.70
N PRO A 59 -9.33 15.56 -16.28
CA PRO A 59 -9.12 15.91 -14.89
C PRO A 59 -10.12 15.13 -14.04
N ILE A 60 -9.61 14.55 -12.96
CA ILE A 60 -10.43 13.81 -12.02
C ILE A 60 -11.42 14.79 -11.38
N PRO A 61 -12.74 14.53 -11.46
CA PRO A 61 -13.73 15.41 -10.88
C PRO A 61 -13.50 15.64 -9.38
N ASP A 62 -13.79 16.85 -8.91
CA ASP A 62 -13.93 17.09 -7.48
C ASP A 62 -15.18 16.36 -6.95
N ASN A 63 -15.18 16.02 -5.66
CA ASN A 63 -16.26 15.27 -5.00
C ASN A 63 -16.55 13.89 -5.63
N TYR A 64 -15.50 13.18 -6.02
CA TYR A 64 -15.64 11.81 -6.54
C TYR A 64 -15.11 10.75 -5.56
N ARG A 65 -15.69 9.56 -5.63
CA ARG A 65 -15.17 8.31 -5.06
C ARG A 65 -15.20 7.28 -6.19
N LEU A 66 -14.04 6.78 -6.59
CA LEU A 66 -13.92 5.77 -7.65
C LEU A 66 -13.36 4.49 -7.08
N ARG A 67 -14.03 3.37 -7.39
CA ARG A 67 -13.54 2.03 -7.17
C ARG A 67 -13.23 1.41 -8.53
N THR A 68 -11.97 1.03 -8.74
CA THR A 68 -11.57 0.24 -9.91
C THR A 68 -11.10 -1.13 -9.48
N SER A 69 -11.60 -2.17 -10.14
CA SER A 69 -11.07 -3.53 -10.08
C SER A 69 -10.54 -3.87 -11.47
N ALA A 70 -9.22 -4.06 -11.60
CA ALA A 70 -8.64 -4.49 -12.87
C ALA A 70 -8.84 -6.00 -13.02
N PHE A 71 -9.51 -6.42 -14.10
CA PHE A 71 -9.85 -7.82 -14.39
C PHE A 71 -8.66 -8.66 -14.86
N ILE A 72 -7.55 -8.06 -15.28
CA ILE A 72 -6.45 -8.77 -15.93
C ILE A 72 -5.26 -8.84 -14.95
N ASN A 73 -4.86 -10.07 -14.57
CA ASN A 73 -3.75 -10.43 -13.66
C ASN A 73 -3.95 -10.28 -12.13
N ARG A 74 -5.13 -10.68 -11.63
CA ARG A 74 -5.49 -10.80 -10.19
C ARG A 74 -5.70 -9.46 -9.47
N GLN A 75 -6.95 -8.99 -9.54
CA GLN A 75 -7.72 -8.29 -8.50
C GLN A 75 -6.99 -7.24 -7.64
N ARG A 76 -6.43 -6.19 -8.25
CA ARG A 76 -6.08 -4.96 -7.49
C ARG A 76 -7.30 -4.06 -7.43
N THR A 77 -7.90 -3.95 -6.25
CA THR A 77 -8.93 -2.93 -6.00
C THR A 77 -8.24 -1.62 -5.67
N THR A 78 -8.54 -0.54 -6.37
CA THR A 78 -8.09 0.81 -6.00
C THR A 78 -9.30 1.64 -5.63
N VAL A 79 -9.25 2.30 -4.47
CA VAL A 79 -10.24 3.29 -4.05
C VAL A 79 -9.58 4.65 -4.07
N ARG A 80 -10.20 5.62 -4.74
CA ARG A 80 -9.70 6.99 -4.78
C ARG A 80 -10.79 7.98 -4.45
N ILE A 81 -10.46 8.94 -3.59
CA ILE A 81 -11.35 9.98 -3.07
C ILE A 81 -10.71 11.35 -3.36
N ARG A 82 -11.50 12.33 -3.79
CA ARG A 82 -11.08 13.74 -3.87
C ARG A 82 -12.18 14.68 -3.44
N ARG A 83 -11.83 15.66 -2.60
CA ARG A 83 -12.69 16.71 -2.04
C ARG A 83 -11.88 18.01 -2.01
N GLY A 84 -12.00 18.85 -3.04
CA GLY A 84 -11.18 20.05 -3.18
C GLY A 84 -9.67 19.74 -3.14
N LYS A 85 -8.95 20.31 -2.17
CA LYS A 85 -7.51 20.07 -1.96
C LYS A 85 -7.19 18.66 -1.43
N LEU A 86 -8.14 17.99 -0.79
CA LEU A 86 -7.95 16.64 -0.24
C LEU A 86 -8.03 15.60 -1.36
N SER A 87 -7.05 14.70 -1.43
CA SER A 87 -7.04 13.53 -2.29
C SER A 87 -6.46 12.33 -1.54
N MET A 88 -7.14 11.19 -1.60
CA MET A 88 -6.69 9.94 -1.01
C MET A 88 -6.74 8.83 -2.05
N THR A 89 -5.74 7.96 -2.07
CA THR A 89 -5.74 6.70 -2.82
C THR A 89 -5.43 5.56 -1.86
N ALA A 90 -6.23 4.49 -1.88
CA ALA A 90 -6.01 3.25 -1.18
C ALA A 90 -5.92 2.10 -2.20
N VAL A 91 -4.96 1.19 -2.05
CA VAL A 91 -4.69 0.14 -3.03
C VAL A 91 -4.69 -1.23 -2.34
N GLY A 92 -5.58 -2.11 -2.82
CA GLY A 92 -5.68 -3.51 -2.46
C GLY A 92 -4.64 -4.36 -3.18
N ARG A 93 -4.22 -5.45 -2.54
CA ARG A 93 -3.06 -6.27 -2.92
C ARG A 93 -1.79 -5.41 -3.05
N ASN A 94 -1.29 -5.00 -1.89
CA ASN A 94 0.06 -4.52 -1.75
C ASN A 94 0.77 -5.46 -0.78
N ASP A 95 2.00 -5.87 -1.09
CA ASP A 95 2.86 -6.65 -0.20
C ASP A 95 3.34 -5.78 0.98
N PHE A 96 2.40 -5.12 1.66
CA PHE A 96 2.57 -4.16 2.76
C PHE A 96 3.42 -2.92 2.42
N THR A 97 3.70 -2.67 1.13
CA THR A 97 4.65 -1.61 0.78
C THR A 97 4.04 -0.21 0.75
N ASN A 98 2.74 0.02 0.56
CA ASN A 98 2.06 1.33 0.60
C ASN A 98 0.52 1.11 0.53
N LEU A 99 -0.16 1.03 1.68
CA LEU A 99 -1.61 0.76 1.76
C LEU A 99 -2.45 1.93 1.25
N MET A 100 -2.03 3.16 1.58
CA MET A 100 -2.72 4.38 1.19
C MET A 100 -1.75 5.54 1.02
N ALA A 101 -2.15 6.54 0.23
CA ALA A 101 -1.53 7.84 0.10
C ALA A 101 -2.58 8.93 0.33
N VAL A 102 -2.19 10.03 0.97
CA VAL A 102 -3.05 11.18 1.31
C VAL A 102 -2.35 12.45 0.93
N ARG A 103 -3.10 13.38 0.34
CA ARG A 103 -2.63 14.69 -0.05
C ARG A 103 -3.65 15.73 0.38
N TYR A 104 -3.18 16.85 0.90
CA TYR A 104 -3.94 18.08 1.00
C TYR A 104 -3.09 19.22 0.43
N GLY A 105 -3.43 19.69 -0.78
CA GLY A 105 -2.63 20.72 -1.45
C GLY A 105 -1.17 20.30 -1.61
N ASP A 106 -0.21 21.00 -1.02
CA ASP A 106 1.23 20.64 -1.10
C ASP A 106 1.72 19.73 0.03
N ALA A 107 0.90 19.46 1.06
CA ALA A 107 1.22 18.50 2.11
C ALA A 107 0.85 17.07 1.67
N ILE A 108 1.83 16.16 1.64
CA ILE A 108 1.69 14.83 1.04
C ILE A 108 2.26 13.73 1.94
N ILE A 109 1.43 12.71 2.19
CA ILE A 109 1.81 11.38 2.66
C ILE A 109 1.80 10.46 1.44
N ASP A 110 2.97 10.08 0.93
CA ASP A 110 3.11 9.23 -0.26
C ASP A 110 2.77 7.76 0.03
N GLY A 111 2.71 7.36 1.30
CA GLY A 111 2.44 5.99 1.68
C GLY A 111 2.18 5.79 3.17
N MET A 112 1.37 4.80 3.51
CA MET A 112 1.25 4.26 4.87
C MET A 112 1.51 2.75 4.86
N ARG A 113 2.21 2.24 5.86
CA ARG A 113 2.61 0.84 5.98
C ARG A 113 2.36 0.34 7.40
N ILE A 114 2.09 -0.96 7.52
CA ILE A 114 2.04 -1.66 8.79
C ILE A 114 3.24 -2.59 8.82
N MET A 115 4.13 -2.40 9.80
CA MET A 115 5.30 -3.24 10.04
C MET A 115 5.19 -3.88 11.42
N TYR A 116 5.92 -4.97 11.63
CA TYR A 116 5.93 -5.71 12.89
C TYR A 116 7.32 -6.26 13.16
N ASN A 117 7.64 -6.44 14.43
CA ASN A 117 8.87 -7.04 14.90
C ASN A 117 8.59 -8.43 15.44
N TYR A 118 8.67 -9.42 14.55
CA TYR A 118 8.51 -10.82 14.91
C TYR A 118 9.22 -11.71 13.87
N TYR A 119 10.01 -12.69 14.33
CA TYR A 119 10.83 -13.53 13.47
C TYR A 119 9.96 -14.57 12.74
N GLY A 120 10.28 -14.90 11.47
CA GLY A 120 9.68 -16.03 10.76
C GLY A 120 8.25 -15.87 10.24
N MET A 121 7.71 -14.65 10.10
CA MET A 121 6.34 -14.46 9.58
C MET A 121 6.30 -14.08 8.09
N HIS A 122 5.42 -14.75 7.34
CA HIS A 122 4.94 -14.27 6.03
C HIS A 122 3.46 -13.91 6.13
N GLY A 123 3.07 -12.77 5.56
CA GLY A 123 1.68 -12.32 5.58
C GLY A 123 0.78 -13.13 4.66
N ALA A 124 -0.43 -13.44 5.12
CA ALA A 124 -1.56 -13.69 4.24
C ALA A 124 -2.22 -12.33 3.95
N GLY A 125 -2.14 -11.88 2.70
CA GLY A 125 -2.83 -10.67 2.26
C GLY A 125 -4.29 -10.99 1.92
N ASP A 126 -5.21 -10.10 2.29
CA ASP A 126 -6.58 -10.18 1.79
C ASP A 126 -6.62 -9.84 0.30
N GLU A 127 -7.32 -10.67 -0.48
CA GLU A 127 -7.43 -10.52 -1.94
C GLU A 127 -8.43 -9.41 -2.32
N ASN A 128 -9.33 -9.06 -1.41
CA ASN A 128 -10.39 -8.08 -1.64
C ASN A 128 -10.24 -6.91 -0.65
N LEU A 129 -10.50 -5.69 -1.11
CA LEU A 129 -10.82 -4.57 -0.21
C LEU A 129 -12.34 -4.58 -0.03
N PRO A 130 -12.89 -5.24 1.01
CA PRO A 130 -14.29 -5.08 1.31
C PRO A 130 -14.53 -3.63 1.77
N GLU A 131 -15.61 -3.04 1.26
CA GLU A 131 -16.18 -1.87 1.90
C GLU A 131 -17.21 -2.38 2.91
N GLU A 132 -16.97 -2.09 4.19
CA GLU A 132 -17.88 -2.44 5.29
C GLU A 132 -18.33 -1.13 5.93
N ASP A 133 -19.64 -0.88 5.97
CA ASP A 133 -20.21 0.30 6.64
C ASP A 133 -19.53 1.64 6.23
N ASP A 134 -19.33 1.85 4.92
CA ASP A 134 -18.64 2.99 4.30
C ASP A 134 -17.11 3.10 4.56
N GLU A 135 -16.52 2.15 5.30
CA GLU A 135 -15.08 2.05 5.50
C GLU A 135 -14.39 1.28 4.37
N ILE A 136 -13.20 1.71 3.99
CA ILE A 136 -12.27 0.88 3.21
C ILE A 136 -11.49 0.02 4.19
N VAL A 137 -11.61 -1.30 4.09
CA VAL A 137 -11.05 -2.22 5.08
C VAL A 137 -9.85 -2.96 4.51
N PHE A 138 -8.76 -2.91 5.28
CA PHE A 138 -7.62 -3.81 5.15
C PHE A 138 -7.64 -4.74 6.36
N ALA A 139 -7.95 -6.01 6.14
CA ALA A 139 -7.82 -7.04 7.16
C ALA A 139 -6.74 -8.02 6.75
N GLY A 140 -6.21 -8.75 7.72
CA GLY A 140 -5.29 -9.82 7.41
C GLY A 140 -4.83 -10.55 8.64
N SER A 141 -4.14 -11.66 8.39
CA SER A 141 -3.54 -12.46 9.44
C SER A 141 -2.18 -12.97 9.01
N PHE A 142 -1.30 -13.18 9.97
CA PHE A 142 0.05 -13.67 9.74
C PHE A 142 0.24 -15.01 10.44
N THR A 143 0.87 -15.95 9.75
CA THR A 143 1.26 -17.25 10.30
C THR A 143 2.74 -17.23 10.64
N GLU A 144 3.08 -17.66 11.85
CA GLU A 144 4.45 -17.90 12.28
C GLU A 144 4.98 -19.20 11.65
N TYR A 145 6.20 -19.15 11.11
CA TYR A 145 6.99 -20.33 10.76
C TYR A 145 8.23 -20.41 11.65
N ILE A 146 8.52 -21.61 12.14
CA ILE A 146 9.81 -21.91 12.76
C ILE A 146 10.69 -22.53 11.70
N ASP A 147 11.69 -21.79 11.20
CA ASP A 147 12.73 -22.36 10.36
C ASP A 147 13.66 -23.23 11.22
N GLY A 148 13.41 -24.54 11.22
CA GLY A 148 14.29 -25.53 11.84
C GLY A 148 15.57 -25.75 11.02
N PRO A 149 16.68 -26.19 11.64
CA PRO A 149 17.97 -26.43 10.96
C PRO A 149 17.97 -27.65 10.01
N THR A 150 16.80 -28.20 9.65
CA THR A 150 16.67 -29.38 8.77
C THR A 150 15.54 -29.20 7.75
N PRO A 151 15.65 -29.79 6.54
CA PRO A 151 14.77 -29.50 5.39
C PRO A 151 13.28 -29.84 5.56
N GLU A 152 12.89 -30.57 6.61
CA GLU A 152 11.60 -31.26 6.67
C GLU A 152 10.59 -30.74 7.71
N ARG A 153 10.77 -29.55 8.30
CA ARG A 153 9.78 -29.08 9.29
C ARG A 153 9.49 -27.58 9.21
N ARG A 154 8.80 -27.19 8.14
CA ARG A 154 7.93 -26.02 8.18
C ARG A 154 6.66 -26.43 8.94
N ILE A 155 6.55 -26.05 10.21
CA ILE A 155 5.33 -26.24 10.99
C ILE A 155 4.51 -24.97 10.83
N ASP A 156 3.46 -25.04 10.03
CA ASP A 156 2.50 -23.95 9.88
C ASP A 156 1.68 -23.89 11.18
N HIS A 157 1.92 -22.89 12.01
CA HIS A 157 1.07 -22.63 13.16
C HIS A 157 -0.26 -21.97 12.75
N LYS A 158 -1.23 -21.90 13.67
CA LYS A 158 -2.43 -21.06 13.45
C LYS A 158 -2.01 -19.60 13.27
N PRO A 159 -2.83 -18.76 12.60
CA PRO A 159 -2.51 -17.34 12.50
C PRO A 159 -2.26 -16.75 13.89
N GLU A 160 -1.10 -16.14 14.07
CA GLU A 160 -0.63 -15.66 15.37
C GLU A 160 -0.93 -14.19 15.60
N LEU A 161 -1.05 -13.42 14.51
CA LEU A 161 -1.38 -12.00 14.52
C LEU A 161 -2.52 -11.75 13.55
N HIS A 162 -3.54 -11.03 14.02
CA HIS A 162 -4.67 -10.55 13.24
C HIS A 162 -4.71 -9.04 13.31
N TYR A 163 -4.94 -8.39 12.17
CA TYR A 163 -5.14 -6.96 12.12
C TYR A 163 -6.37 -6.58 11.29
N ARG A 164 -6.93 -5.42 11.62
CA ARG A 164 -7.93 -4.72 10.83
C ARG A 164 -7.60 -3.22 10.84
N LEU A 165 -7.49 -2.64 9.66
CA LEU A 165 -7.40 -1.20 9.43
C LEU A 165 -8.64 -0.78 8.63
N GLY A 166 -9.54 -0.02 9.26
CA GLY A 166 -10.64 0.67 8.58
C GLY A 166 -10.24 2.10 8.24
N ILE A 167 -10.56 2.56 7.04
CA ILE A 167 -10.39 3.95 6.60
C ILE A 167 -11.76 4.53 6.32
N SER A 168 -12.13 5.57 7.06
CA SER A 168 -13.43 6.24 6.94
C SER A 168 -13.23 7.72 6.61
N GLU A 169 -14.07 8.26 5.73
CA GLU A 169 -14.10 9.70 5.46
C GLU A 169 -14.62 10.45 6.69
N ILE A 170 -13.97 11.56 7.07
CA ILE A 170 -14.42 12.50 8.09
C ILE A 170 -14.36 13.92 7.56
N ASP A 171 -14.95 14.88 8.27
CA ASP A 171 -14.87 16.28 7.87
C ASP A 171 -13.41 16.75 7.77
N GLY A 172 -13.05 17.25 6.58
CA GLY A 172 -11.70 17.69 6.24
C GLY A 172 -10.62 16.58 6.18
N GLY A 173 -10.96 15.29 6.22
CA GLY A 173 -9.91 14.26 6.33
C GLY A 173 -10.38 12.81 6.36
N LEU A 174 -9.59 11.98 7.05
CA LEU A 174 -9.80 10.54 7.20
C LEU A 174 -9.61 10.10 8.66
N ALA A 175 -10.34 9.07 9.07
CA ALA A 175 -10.10 8.33 10.30
C ALA A 175 -9.57 6.93 9.96
N LEU A 176 -8.51 6.52 10.66
CA LEU A 176 -7.85 5.22 10.55
C LEU A 176 -8.13 4.42 11.82
N SER A 177 -9.11 3.52 11.77
CA SER A 177 -9.40 2.60 12.88
C SER A 177 -8.49 1.38 12.78
N PHE A 178 -7.50 1.28 13.66
CA PHE A 178 -6.55 0.17 13.67
C PHE A 178 -6.75 -0.72 14.89
N LYS A 179 -7.00 -2.01 14.63
CA LYS A 179 -7.09 -3.06 15.63
C LYS A 179 -6.08 -4.14 15.29
N VAL A 180 -5.32 -4.58 16.28
CA VAL A 180 -4.37 -5.67 16.13
C VAL A 180 -4.29 -6.51 17.39
N GLN A 181 -4.34 -7.81 17.22
CA GLN A 181 -4.27 -8.78 18.29
C GLN A 181 -3.31 -9.89 17.89
N ALA A 182 -2.56 -10.38 18.86
CA ALA A 182 -1.73 -11.55 18.67
C ALA A 182 -1.74 -12.42 19.92
N ARG A 183 -1.34 -13.69 19.78
CA ARG A 183 -1.18 -14.62 20.90
C ARG A 183 -0.12 -14.12 21.90
N HIS A 184 0.93 -13.51 21.36
CA HIS A 184 2.04 -12.92 22.11
C HIS A 184 2.06 -11.40 21.96
N LYS A 185 2.84 -10.74 22.82
CA LYS A 185 3.05 -9.29 22.74
C LYS A 185 4.00 -8.99 21.57
N VAL A 186 3.46 -8.44 20.49
CA VAL A 186 4.17 -8.10 19.26
C VAL A 186 4.27 -6.58 19.14
N SER A 187 5.45 -6.10 18.79
CA SER A 187 5.73 -4.69 18.49
C SER A 187 5.30 -4.37 17.06
N ILE A 188 4.46 -3.35 16.89
CA ILE A 188 3.85 -2.94 15.62
C ILE A 188 4.28 -1.52 15.28
N GLN A 189 4.58 -1.22 14.03
CA GLN A 189 4.83 0.14 13.56
C GLN A 189 3.84 0.50 12.45
N LEU A 190 3.07 1.56 12.66
CA LEU A 190 2.33 2.24 11.60
C LEU A 190 3.24 3.36 11.10
N GLU A 191 3.73 3.24 9.88
CA GLU A 191 4.69 4.16 9.30
C GLU A 191 4.05 4.95 8.16
N PHE A 192 4.08 6.28 8.28
CA PHE A 192 3.63 7.22 7.27
C PHE A 192 4.84 7.84 6.58
N ALA A 193 4.96 7.61 5.29
CA ALA A 193 6.00 8.18 4.43
C ALA A 193 5.59 9.58 3.98
N VAL A 194 6.32 10.58 4.44
CA VAL A 194 6.11 11.99 4.14
C VAL A 194 7.24 12.49 3.24
N ARG A 195 6.93 13.41 2.32
CA ARG A 195 7.97 14.05 1.52
C ARG A 195 8.94 14.83 2.41
N PRO A 196 10.26 14.79 2.11
CA PRO A 196 11.26 15.53 2.88
C PRO A 196 11.28 17.02 2.45
N GLU A 197 10.11 17.66 2.51
CA GLU A 197 9.86 19.04 2.11
C GLU A 197 8.93 19.69 3.14
N GLY A 198 9.26 20.90 3.59
CA GLY A 198 8.51 21.60 4.64
C GLY A 198 8.98 21.24 6.05
N CYS A 199 8.05 21.24 7.01
CA CYS A 199 8.36 20.98 8.42
C CYS A 199 7.32 20.09 9.12
N LEU A 200 7.77 19.44 10.19
CA LEU A 200 6.97 18.73 11.16
C LEU A 200 6.84 19.60 12.41
N GLU A 201 5.61 19.91 12.81
CA GLU A 201 5.29 20.50 14.10
C GLU A 201 4.84 19.38 15.05
N ILE A 202 5.56 19.20 16.17
CA ILE A 202 5.23 18.17 17.16
C ILE A 202 5.73 18.59 18.53
N GLY A 203 4.89 18.44 19.56
CA GLY A 203 5.29 18.73 20.95
C GLY A 203 5.79 20.18 21.18
N GLY A 204 5.26 21.14 20.41
CA GLY A 204 5.69 22.55 20.45
C GLY A 204 7.02 22.85 19.75
N GLN A 205 7.60 21.88 19.05
CA GLN A 205 8.79 22.05 18.22
C GLN A 205 8.42 22.07 16.74
N THR A 206 9.18 22.82 15.96
CA THR A 206 9.12 22.81 14.49
C THR A 206 10.45 22.26 13.97
N LEU A 207 10.39 21.12 13.28
CA LEU A 207 11.53 20.38 12.78
C LEU A 207 11.47 20.33 11.25
N PRO A 208 12.58 20.53 10.53
CA PRO A 208 12.57 20.33 9.07
C PRO A 208 12.32 18.86 8.73
N LEU A 209 11.58 18.59 7.66
CA LEU A 209 11.40 17.24 7.14
C LEU A 209 12.61 16.86 6.29
N LEU A 210 13.49 16.00 6.80
CA LEU A 210 14.71 15.58 6.10
C LEU A 210 14.63 14.13 5.62
N ASP A 211 15.32 13.87 4.51
CA ASP A 211 15.39 12.54 3.91
C ASP A 211 16.06 11.53 4.85
N GLY A 212 15.41 10.38 5.06
CA GLY A 212 15.89 9.31 5.93
C GLY A 212 15.61 9.52 7.41
N GLU A 213 15.06 10.67 7.82
CA GLU A 213 14.69 10.90 9.21
C GLU A 213 13.46 10.10 9.63
N ARG A 214 13.40 9.82 10.93
CA ARG A 214 12.29 9.12 11.57
C ARG A 214 11.82 9.89 12.79
N HIS A 215 10.53 10.19 12.85
CA HIS A 215 9.89 10.89 13.95
C HIS A 215 8.81 10.00 14.55
N TYR A 216 8.86 9.80 15.86
CA TYR A 216 7.88 9.00 16.58
C TYR A 216 6.75 9.92 17.07
N LEU A 217 5.52 9.66 16.62
CA LEU A 217 4.36 10.48 16.93
C LEU A 217 3.76 10.05 18.28
N ASN A 218 4.06 10.81 19.33
CA ASN A 218 3.54 10.59 20.69
C ASN A 218 2.71 11.79 21.15
N GLY A 219 1.65 12.08 20.40
CA GLY A 219 0.80 13.28 20.54
C GLY A 219 0.56 13.95 19.19
N ALA A 220 -0.35 14.94 19.19
CA ALA A 220 -0.75 15.66 17.99
C ALA A 220 0.47 16.23 17.24
N ALA A 221 0.44 16.08 15.92
CA ALA A 221 1.52 16.50 15.04
C ALA A 221 0.96 17.07 13.74
N ARG A 222 1.74 17.93 13.07
CA ARG A 222 1.34 18.56 11.82
C ARG A 222 2.49 18.54 10.83
N VAL A 223 2.21 18.06 9.62
CA VAL A 223 3.12 18.18 8.47
C VAL A 223 2.69 19.43 7.71
N VAL A 224 3.57 20.42 7.62
CA VAL A 224 3.31 21.70 6.95
C VAL A 224 4.19 21.80 5.71
N SER A 225 3.57 22.11 4.56
CA SER A 225 4.24 22.35 3.27
C SER A 225 3.59 23.54 2.59
N GLY A 226 4.35 24.63 2.43
CA GLY A 226 3.82 25.89 1.90
C GLY A 226 2.68 26.43 2.78
N THR A 227 1.51 26.63 2.21
CA THR A 227 0.29 27.09 2.92
C THR A 227 -0.66 25.96 3.29
N ASP A 228 -0.26 24.70 3.09
CA ASP A 228 -1.09 23.53 3.31
C ASP A 228 -0.49 22.64 4.40
N ALA A 229 -1.36 21.96 5.15
CA ALA A 229 -0.94 21.09 6.24
C ALA A 229 -1.80 19.82 6.34
N LEU A 230 -1.16 18.76 6.82
CA LEU A 230 -1.81 17.52 7.28
C LEU A 230 -1.62 17.39 8.79
N GLU A 231 -2.71 17.47 9.54
CA GLU A 231 -2.76 17.28 10.98
C GLU A 231 -3.03 15.82 11.33
N PHE A 232 -2.19 15.27 12.22
CA PHE A 232 -2.34 13.97 12.84
C PHE A 232 -2.83 14.15 14.28
N ASP A 233 -3.87 13.41 14.65
CA ASP A 233 -4.43 13.40 16.01
C ASP A 233 -5.03 12.02 16.35
N GLY A 234 -5.54 11.86 17.57
CA GLY A 234 -6.11 10.62 18.09
C GLY A 234 -5.10 9.78 18.86
N ASP A 235 -5.16 8.45 18.70
CA ASP A 235 -4.35 7.48 19.43
C ASP A 235 -2.92 7.37 18.84
N LEU A 236 -2.19 8.49 18.79
CA LEU A 236 -0.79 8.58 18.40
C LEU A 236 0.11 8.10 19.54
N ILE A 237 0.22 6.78 19.71
CA ILE A 237 0.94 6.15 20.81
C ILE A 237 2.30 5.57 20.39
N VAL A 238 3.31 5.72 21.26
CA VAL A 238 4.64 5.12 21.08
C VAL A 238 4.98 4.28 22.30
N GLN A 239 4.78 2.97 22.20
CA GLN A 239 5.07 1.99 23.26
C GLN A 239 6.43 1.31 23.09
N HIS A 240 7.05 1.40 21.91
CA HIS A 240 8.39 0.91 21.63
C HIS A 240 9.10 1.72 20.55
N ARG A 241 10.42 1.52 20.44
CA ARG A 241 11.27 2.07 19.38
C ARG A 241 12.18 1.01 18.74
N GLU A 242 11.87 -0.27 18.99
CA GLU A 242 12.48 -1.41 18.33
C GLU A 242 12.27 -1.26 16.82
N LEU A 243 13.35 -1.25 16.03
CA LEU A 243 13.28 -1.11 14.57
C LEU A 243 12.67 -2.38 13.97
N ALA A 244 11.65 -2.24 13.14
CA ALA A 244 11.11 -3.35 12.35
C ALA A 244 12.21 -3.95 11.47
N GLY A 245 12.60 -5.20 11.72
CA GLY A 245 13.57 -5.93 10.90
C GLY A 245 12.95 -6.32 9.56
N GLY A 246 13.50 -5.82 8.45
CA GLY A 246 13.09 -6.20 7.10
C GLY A 246 13.96 -5.54 6.03
N ASN A 247 14.49 -6.36 5.11
CA ASN A 247 15.11 -5.87 3.89
C ASN A 247 14.00 -5.40 2.92
N PHE A 248 13.64 -4.12 2.97
CA PHE A 248 12.94 -3.44 1.88
C PHE A 248 13.73 -2.21 1.43
N THR A 249 14.94 -2.48 0.95
CA THR A 249 15.76 -1.56 0.17
C THR A 249 15.08 -1.28 -1.17
N LYS A 250 14.27 -0.24 -1.20
CA LYS A 250 14.00 0.68 -2.34
C LYS A 250 12.89 1.65 -1.90
N LYS A 251 13.15 2.48 -0.89
CA LYS A 251 12.28 3.62 -0.60
C LYS A 251 12.85 4.86 -1.30
N PRO A 252 12.03 5.63 -2.04
CA PRO A 252 12.42 6.97 -2.48
C PRO A 252 12.69 7.88 -1.27
N ARG A 253 13.39 9.00 -1.49
CA ARG A 253 13.76 9.96 -0.45
C ARG A 253 12.54 10.40 0.38
N MET A 254 12.49 10.08 1.68
CA MET A 254 11.30 10.31 2.54
C MET A 254 11.65 10.50 4.01
N THR A 255 10.80 11.24 4.72
CA THR A 255 10.75 11.30 6.19
C THR A 255 9.68 10.32 6.70
N SER A 256 9.99 9.54 7.74
CA SER A 256 9.07 8.54 8.30
C SER A 256 8.43 9.05 9.59
N LEU A 257 7.10 9.14 9.64
CA LEU A 257 6.36 9.38 10.88
C LEU A 257 5.82 8.04 11.41
N ILE A 258 6.08 7.73 12.68
CA ILE A 258 5.88 6.39 13.23
C ILE A 258 4.99 6.43 14.47
N VAL A 259 3.89 5.67 14.43
CA VAL A 259 3.11 5.28 15.61
C VAL A 259 3.48 3.83 15.93
N ALA A 260 3.78 3.52 17.20
CA ALA A 260 4.43 2.26 17.58
C ALA A 260 3.73 1.54 18.76
N PRO A 261 2.51 1.01 18.57
CA PRO A 261 1.81 0.26 19.61
C PRO A 261 2.35 -1.17 19.76
N ARG A 262 1.96 -1.85 20.84
CA ARG A 262 2.14 -3.29 21.02
C ARG A 262 0.79 -3.99 21.12
N THR A 263 0.71 -5.24 20.68
CA THR A 263 -0.51 -6.04 20.83
C THR A 263 -0.84 -6.36 22.30
N PRO A 264 -2.13 -6.48 22.66
CA PRO A 264 -3.29 -6.08 21.87
C PRO A 264 -3.41 -4.55 21.80
N TYR A 265 -3.85 -4.04 20.65
CA TYR A 265 -4.08 -2.62 20.44
C TYR A 265 -5.36 -2.39 19.65
N ALA A 266 -6.11 -1.36 20.05
CA ALA A 266 -7.23 -0.81 19.32
C ALA A 266 -7.20 0.70 19.51
N GLY A 267 -7.16 1.44 18.41
CA GLY A 267 -7.15 2.90 18.45
C GLY A 267 -7.49 3.52 17.11
N VAL A 268 -7.74 4.83 17.12
CA VAL A 268 -8.13 5.63 15.96
C VAL A 268 -7.14 6.77 15.77
N ILE A 269 -6.55 6.83 14.57
CA ILE A 269 -5.71 7.96 14.16
C ILE A 269 -6.49 8.79 13.14
N THR A 270 -6.56 10.10 13.33
CA THR A 270 -7.18 11.00 12.35
C THR A 270 -6.13 11.78 11.58
N ILE A 271 -6.35 11.96 10.28
CA ILE A 271 -5.52 12.76 9.39
C ILE A 271 -6.42 13.80 8.72
N ARG A 272 -6.21 15.09 8.99
CA ARG A 272 -7.02 16.19 8.43
C ARG A 272 -6.18 17.17 7.63
N GLY A 273 -6.72 17.60 6.50
CA GLY A 273 -6.16 18.68 5.71
C GLY A 273 -6.62 20.03 6.21
N ARG A 274 -5.69 20.97 6.38
CA ARG A 274 -5.98 22.37 6.75
C ARG A 274 -5.05 23.33 6.05
N GLU A 275 -5.45 24.59 5.95
CA GLU A 275 -4.52 25.67 5.59
C GLU A 275 -3.59 25.96 6.77
N ALA A 276 -2.30 26.21 6.47
CA ALA A 276 -1.20 26.36 7.40
C ALA A 276 -1.39 27.53 8.37
#